data_AF-A0A1U7WUN9-F1
#
_entry.id   AF-A0A1U7WUN9-F1
#
_cell.length_a   1.000
_cell.length_b   1.000
_cell.length_c   1.000
_cell.angle_alpha   90.00
_cell.angle_beta   90.00
_cell.angle_gamma   90.00
#
_symmetry.space_group_name_H-M   'P 1'
#
loop_
_entity.id
_entity.type
_entity.pdbx_description
1 polymer ?
#
loop_
_entity_poly.entity_id
_entity_poly.type
_entity_poly.pdbx_seq_one_letter_code
_entity_poly.pdbx_strand_id
1 'polypeptide(L)'
;MAFVVPLCNLAPDLTVSTLCLGTMTFGEQNTLAESFQILDKAFNSGINFFDSAEMYPVPQRAETHGRSEEYFGRWFRERKVPRDSVVLATKVSGPSGQMSWIRNGPESLDAQNITEAIDNSLLRVKTDYIDLYQIHWPDRYVPMFGETDYDPLRNYASISFEEQLDALERAIDAGKIRYIGLSNETPYGIMKFQQVAKSRAGNLQIVSVQNAYNLLCRDFDLAMAECCHNERISLLAYSPLAMGILSGKYFAEDGGPSDARLNLFKGRYREGESRYNLSNSNALYAAKSYLEIADRYGIHPVSLAIAFVMRHPVVASVVFGATKVWQLEEVLDACKVNLTPEIITEINKVHARFPSPCP
;
A
#
# COMPACT_ATOMS: atom_id res chain seq x y z
N MET A 1 -28.83 -11.82 1.09
CA MET A 1 -28.11 -10.53 1.31
C MET A 1 -26.87 -10.56 0.46
N ALA A 2 -26.56 -9.48 -0.26
CA ALA A 2 -25.27 -9.38 -0.95
C ALA A 2 -24.15 -9.40 0.11
N PHE A 3 -23.07 -10.10 -0.17
CA PHE A 3 -21.88 -10.11 0.69
C PHE A 3 -21.33 -8.68 0.80
N VAL A 4 -21.04 -8.23 2.03
CA VAL A 4 -20.51 -6.90 2.32
C VAL A 4 -19.09 -7.08 2.86
N VAL A 5 -18.15 -6.31 2.31
CA VAL A 5 -16.77 -6.29 2.80
C VAL A 5 -16.76 -5.88 4.28
N PRO A 6 -16.07 -6.62 5.15
CA PRO A 6 -15.97 -6.26 6.57
C PRO A 6 -15.40 -4.85 6.76
N LEU A 7 -15.84 -4.19 7.83
CA LEU A 7 -15.34 -2.87 8.23
C LEU A 7 -14.54 -2.96 9.53
N CYS A 8 -13.58 -2.07 9.70
CA CYS A 8 -12.83 -1.88 10.94
C CYS A 8 -12.58 -0.38 11.19
N ASN A 9 -12.29 -0.02 12.44
CA ASN A 9 -11.95 1.36 12.78
C ASN A 9 -10.44 1.54 12.69
N LEU A 10 -9.99 2.37 11.74
CA LEU A 10 -8.58 2.77 11.63
C LEU A 10 -8.22 3.83 12.69
N ALA A 11 -9.19 4.67 13.02
CA ALA A 11 -9.16 5.64 14.12
C ALA A 11 -10.58 5.74 14.72
N PRO A 12 -10.78 6.37 15.89
CA PRO A 12 -12.10 6.43 16.55
C PRO A 12 -13.26 6.88 15.65
N ASP A 13 -13.02 7.86 14.78
CA ASP A 13 -14.01 8.43 13.86
C ASP A 13 -13.66 8.18 12.37
N LEU A 14 -12.93 7.09 12.11
CA LEU A 14 -12.54 6.67 10.76
C LEU A 14 -12.73 5.15 10.57
N THR A 15 -13.89 4.76 10.06
CA THR A 15 -14.20 3.38 9.70
C THR A 15 -13.82 3.10 8.24
N VAL A 16 -13.01 2.08 8.02
CA VAL A 16 -12.52 1.65 6.69
C VAL A 16 -12.91 0.21 6.40
N SER A 17 -13.07 -0.12 5.12
CA SER A 17 -13.19 -1.51 4.67
C SER A 17 -11.88 -2.26 4.84
N THR A 18 -11.96 -3.55 5.21
CA THR A 18 -10.78 -4.43 5.38
C THR A 18 -10.04 -4.71 4.06
N LEU A 19 -10.64 -4.32 2.93
CA LEU A 19 -9.99 -4.25 1.62
C LEU A 19 -9.92 -2.78 1.20
N CYS A 20 -8.75 -2.36 0.75
CA CYS A 20 -8.48 -1.02 0.23
C CYS A 20 -8.06 -1.13 -1.24
N LEU A 21 -8.71 -0.39 -2.13
CA LEU A 21 -8.34 -0.37 -3.54
C LEU A 21 -7.21 0.64 -3.76
N GLY A 22 -6.00 0.13 -4.03
CA GLY A 22 -4.87 0.93 -4.49
C GLY A 22 -4.99 1.29 -5.96
N THR A 23 -4.59 2.51 -6.32
CA THR A 23 -4.82 3.11 -7.64
C THR A 23 -3.56 3.26 -8.50
N MET A 24 -2.43 2.65 -8.09
CA MET A 24 -1.10 2.82 -8.72
C MET A 24 -1.03 2.48 -10.22
N THR A 25 -2.04 1.84 -10.82
CA THR A 25 -2.10 1.50 -12.25
C THR A 25 -2.91 2.49 -13.08
N PHE A 26 -3.65 3.39 -12.44
CA PHE A 26 -4.62 4.29 -13.08
C PHE A 26 -3.90 5.45 -13.76
N GLY A 27 -4.01 5.54 -15.09
CA GLY A 27 -3.27 6.50 -15.92
C GLY A 27 -2.03 5.94 -16.60
N GLU A 28 -1.73 4.65 -16.37
CA GLU A 28 -0.67 3.88 -17.06
C GLU A 28 -1.22 2.58 -17.67
N GLN A 29 -1.41 1.52 -16.86
CA GLN A 29 -1.98 0.26 -17.36
C GLN A 29 -3.48 0.35 -17.56
N ASN A 30 -4.15 1.22 -16.81
CA ASN A 30 -5.58 1.44 -16.91
C ASN A 30 -5.86 2.82 -17.48
N THR A 31 -6.69 2.85 -18.53
CA THR A 31 -7.32 4.07 -19.03
C THR A 31 -8.29 4.63 -17.98
N LEU A 32 -8.74 5.86 -18.18
CA LEU A 32 -9.76 6.48 -17.32
C LEU A 32 -11.03 5.62 -17.23
N ALA A 33 -11.53 5.14 -18.37
CA ALA A 33 -12.76 4.37 -18.43
C ALA A 33 -12.65 3.04 -17.67
N GLU A 34 -11.52 2.33 -17.81
CA GLU A 34 -11.26 1.11 -17.04
C GLU A 34 -11.09 1.39 -15.55
N SER A 35 -10.41 2.49 -15.20
CA SER A 35 -10.27 2.92 -13.80
C SER A 35 -11.63 3.19 -13.17
N PHE A 36 -12.55 3.84 -13.90
CA PHE A 36 -13.92 4.07 -13.44
C PHE A 36 -14.68 2.77 -13.23
N GLN A 37 -14.57 1.81 -14.15
CA GLN A 37 -15.24 0.50 -13.99
C GLN A 37 -14.75 -0.25 -12.75
N ILE A 38 -13.44 -0.19 -12.46
CA ILE A 38 -12.84 -0.81 -11.28
C ILE A 38 -13.31 -0.10 -10.01
N LEU A 39 -13.29 1.24 -9.98
CA LEU A 39 -13.78 2.05 -8.86
C LEU A 39 -15.28 1.82 -8.60
N ASP A 40 -16.10 1.81 -9.67
CA ASP A 40 -17.53 1.52 -9.60
C ASP A 40 -17.78 0.13 -8.98
N LYS A 41 -17.07 -0.91 -9.44
CA LYS A 41 -17.20 -2.27 -8.88
C LYS A 41 -16.76 -2.32 -7.41
N ALA A 42 -15.63 -1.71 -7.05
CA ALA A 42 -15.14 -1.70 -5.68
C ALA A 42 -16.15 -1.02 -4.73
N PHE A 43 -16.57 0.21 -5.07
CA PHE A 43 -17.53 0.97 -4.29
C PHE A 43 -18.87 0.22 -4.13
N ASN A 44 -19.42 -0.30 -5.22
CA ASN A 44 -20.67 -1.07 -5.19
C ASN A 44 -20.57 -2.41 -4.43
N SER A 45 -19.35 -2.89 -4.17
CA SER A 45 -19.10 -4.10 -3.36
C SER A 45 -18.92 -3.78 -1.86
N GLY A 46 -19.05 -2.51 -1.46
CA GLY A 46 -18.91 -2.06 -0.08
C GLY A 46 -17.49 -1.65 0.33
N ILE A 47 -16.57 -1.51 -0.63
CA ILE A 47 -15.25 -0.93 -0.37
C ILE A 47 -15.40 0.59 -0.27
N ASN A 48 -15.05 1.15 0.88
CA ASN A 48 -15.05 2.61 1.10
C ASN A 48 -13.63 3.20 1.13
N PHE A 49 -12.58 2.37 1.16
CA PHE A 49 -11.20 2.83 1.35
C PHE A 49 -10.39 2.74 0.07
N PHE A 50 -9.79 3.86 -0.35
CA PHE A 50 -9.04 3.98 -1.60
C PHE A 50 -7.70 4.66 -1.35
N ASP A 51 -6.65 4.12 -1.96
CA ASP A 51 -5.27 4.56 -1.77
C ASP A 51 -4.66 5.07 -3.09
N SER A 52 -4.05 6.25 -3.02
CA SER A 52 -3.33 6.90 -4.11
C SER A 52 -1.98 7.43 -3.63
N ALA A 53 -1.22 8.11 -4.48
CA ALA A 53 -0.05 8.90 -4.14
C ALA A 53 0.15 9.96 -5.21
N GLU A 54 0.79 11.08 -4.88
CA GLU A 54 1.10 12.11 -5.88
C GLU A 54 1.95 11.58 -7.04
N MET A 55 2.86 10.64 -6.77
CA MET A 55 3.76 10.06 -7.76
C MET A 55 3.07 9.08 -8.71
N TYR A 56 1.87 8.60 -8.38
CA TYR A 56 1.20 7.56 -9.16
C TYR A 56 0.71 8.10 -10.51
N PRO A 57 0.72 7.25 -11.55
CA PRO A 57 0.85 5.79 -11.56
C PRO A 57 2.31 5.27 -11.59
N VAL A 58 2.46 3.94 -11.61
CA VAL A 58 3.75 3.26 -11.80
C VAL A 58 3.78 2.42 -13.10
N PRO A 59 4.95 2.23 -13.74
CA PRO A 59 6.26 2.80 -13.42
C PRO A 59 6.27 4.33 -13.53
N GLN A 60 7.04 4.97 -12.66
CA GLN A 60 7.00 6.41 -12.46
C GLN A 60 7.67 7.14 -13.63
N ARG A 61 7.01 8.19 -14.14
CA ARG A 61 7.60 9.10 -15.13
C ARG A 61 6.93 10.47 -15.10
N ALA A 62 7.62 11.47 -15.64
CA ALA A 62 7.18 12.86 -15.63
C ALA A 62 5.82 13.07 -16.31
N GLU A 63 5.55 12.33 -17.38
CA GLU A 63 4.36 12.53 -18.22
C GLU A 63 3.07 12.03 -17.55
N THR A 64 3.19 11.12 -16.57
CA THR A 64 2.04 10.44 -15.96
C THR A 64 1.84 10.75 -14.48
N HIS A 65 2.83 11.29 -13.77
CA HIS A 65 2.71 11.65 -12.35
C HIS A 65 1.43 12.46 -12.07
N GLY A 66 0.75 12.13 -10.96
CA GLY A 66 -0.49 12.74 -10.51
C GLY A 66 -1.76 12.18 -11.17
N ARG A 67 -1.66 11.44 -12.28
CA ARG A 67 -2.86 10.98 -13.02
C ARG A 67 -3.77 10.06 -12.20
N SER A 68 -3.25 9.25 -11.29
CA SER A 68 -4.09 8.38 -10.47
C SER A 68 -5.02 9.19 -9.55
N GLU A 69 -4.51 10.27 -8.94
CA GLU A 69 -5.32 11.21 -8.16
C GLU A 69 -6.33 11.97 -9.03
N GLU A 70 -5.92 12.40 -10.22
CA GLU A 70 -6.83 13.05 -11.18
C GLU A 70 -7.96 12.13 -11.60
N TYR A 71 -7.66 10.86 -11.89
CA TYR A 71 -8.64 9.86 -12.31
C TYR A 71 -9.62 9.56 -11.18
N PHE A 72 -9.12 9.38 -9.96
CA PHE A 72 -9.96 9.18 -8.77
C PHE A 72 -10.86 10.39 -8.49
N GLY A 73 -10.30 11.61 -8.55
CA GLY A 73 -11.06 12.84 -8.40
C GLY A 73 -12.16 13.01 -9.46
N ARG A 74 -11.85 12.67 -10.72
CA ARG A 74 -12.85 12.67 -11.79
C ARG A 74 -13.96 11.66 -11.55
N TRP A 75 -13.62 10.46 -11.09
CA TRP A 75 -14.61 9.43 -10.76
C TRP A 75 -15.60 9.94 -9.72
N PHE A 76 -15.13 10.52 -8.60
CA PHE A 76 -16.02 11.11 -7.58
C PHE A 76 -17.07 12.05 -8.16
N ARG A 77 -16.61 13.01 -8.96
CA ARG A 77 -17.47 14.06 -9.51
C ARG A 77 -18.41 13.54 -10.59
N GLU A 78 -17.89 12.73 -11.51
CA GLU A 78 -18.68 12.19 -12.63
C GLU A 78 -19.70 11.14 -12.18
N ARG A 79 -19.38 10.36 -11.12
CA ARG A 79 -20.30 9.40 -10.49
C ARG A 79 -21.16 9.98 -9.38
N LYS A 80 -20.90 11.22 -8.97
CA LYS A 80 -21.58 11.91 -7.86
C LYS A 80 -21.54 11.09 -6.56
N VAL A 81 -20.40 10.46 -6.29
CA VAL A 81 -20.18 9.69 -5.07
C VAL A 81 -20.09 10.67 -3.90
N PRO A 82 -20.90 10.51 -2.83
CA PRO A 82 -20.84 11.37 -1.65
C PRO A 82 -19.46 11.30 -1.00
N ARG A 83 -18.84 12.46 -0.72
CA ARG A 83 -17.47 12.53 -0.21
C ARG A 83 -17.29 11.84 1.14
N ASP A 84 -18.31 11.88 1.99
CA ASP A 84 -18.39 11.23 3.30
C ASP A 84 -18.56 9.70 3.23
N SER A 85 -18.95 9.16 2.07
CA SER A 85 -19.06 7.72 1.85
C SER A 85 -17.73 7.04 1.49
N VAL A 86 -16.64 7.82 1.37
CA VAL A 86 -15.33 7.34 0.93
C VAL A 86 -14.24 7.85 1.87
N VAL A 87 -13.30 6.96 2.18
CA VAL A 87 -12.03 7.26 2.82
C VAL A 87 -10.96 7.34 1.74
N LEU A 88 -10.36 8.51 1.57
CA LEU A 88 -9.23 8.73 0.68
C LEU A 88 -7.92 8.76 1.46
N ALA A 89 -7.02 7.84 1.13
CA ALA A 89 -5.60 7.94 1.48
C ALA A 89 -4.76 8.41 0.29
N THR A 90 -3.91 9.41 0.50
CA THR A 90 -2.84 9.73 -0.47
C THR A 90 -1.54 10.05 0.25
N LYS A 91 -0.45 10.23 -0.50
CA LYS A 91 0.91 10.23 0.04
C LYS A 91 1.79 11.31 -0.55
N VAL A 92 2.65 11.88 0.29
CA VAL A 92 3.80 12.69 -0.12
C VAL A 92 5.02 11.79 -0.33
N SER A 93 5.64 11.92 -1.49
CA SER A 93 6.90 11.28 -1.86
C SER A 93 8.02 11.84 -0.98
N GLY A 94 8.80 10.96 -0.37
CA GLY A 94 10.04 11.34 0.30
C GLY A 94 11.15 11.68 -0.70
N PRO A 95 12.39 11.86 -0.22
CA PRO A 95 13.52 12.25 -1.05
C PRO A 95 13.76 11.29 -2.21
N SER A 96 14.02 11.81 -3.40
CA SER A 96 14.37 10.99 -4.57
C SER A 96 15.24 11.74 -5.57
N GLY A 97 16.44 11.20 -5.82
CA GLY A 97 17.33 11.69 -6.87
C GLY A 97 16.88 11.34 -8.29
N GLN A 98 15.84 10.52 -8.46
CA GLN A 98 15.36 10.08 -9.79
C GLN A 98 14.09 10.80 -10.24
N MET A 99 13.27 11.30 -9.31
CA MET A 99 11.95 11.88 -9.59
C MET A 99 11.99 13.40 -9.63
N SER A 100 12.89 13.98 -10.42
CA SER A 100 13.12 15.44 -10.49
C SER A 100 11.91 16.27 -10.97
N TRP A 101 10.90 15.63 -11.53
CA TRP A 101 9.65 16.27 -11.99
C TRP A 101 8.60 16.45 -10.88
N ILE A 102 8.77 15.79 -9.72
CA ILE A 102 7.84 15.95 -8.59
C ILE A 102 8.31 17.15 -7.77
N ARG A 103 7.54 18.25 -7.76
CA ARG A 103 7.88 19.50 -7.03
C ARG A 103 9.31 20.01 -7.29
N ASN A 104 9.78 19.89 -8.53
CA ASN A 104 11.15 20.22 -8.95
C ASN A 104 12.26 19.36 -8.30
N GLY A 105 11.92 18.15 -7.88
CA GLY A 105 12.78 17.24 -7.15
C GLY A 105 12.39 17.25 -5.68
N PRO A 106 11.76 16.18 -5.16
CA PRO A 106 11.51 16.08 -3.73
C PRO A 106 12.87 15.85 -3.07
N GLU A 107 13.52 16.93 -2.61
CA GLU A 107 14.82 16.85 -1.96
C GLU A 107 14.71 16.40 -0.50
N SER A 108 13.55 16.66 0.11
CA SER A 108 13.28 16.50 1.54
C SER A 108 11.77 16.37 1.82
N LEU A 109 11.44 16.01 3.05
CA LEU A 109 10.12 16.11 3.68
C LEU A 109 10.08 17.30 4.64
N ASP A 110 10.61 18.45 4.22
CA ASP A 110 10.47 19.70 4.98
C ASP A 110 9.03 20.25 4.91
N ALA A 111 8.78 21.30 5.70
CA ALA A 111 7.45 21.89 5.77
C ALA A 111 6.94 22.44 4.42
N GLN A 112 7.84 22.95 3.57
CA GLN A 112 7.47 23.46 2.26
C GLN A 112 7.02 22.33 1.34
N ASN A 113 7.82 21.27 1.23
CA ASN A 113 7.54 20.11 0.39
C ASN A 113 6.24 19.41 0.79
N ILE A 114 6.03 19.18 2.10
CA ILE A 114 4.81 18.56 2.61
C ILE A 114 3.59 19.44 2.30
N THR A 115 3.67 20.75 2.53
CA THR A 115 2.55 21.67 2.27
C THR A 115 2.20 21.71 0.78
N GLU A 116 3.20 21.85 -0.08
CA GLU A 116 2.99 21.88 -1.54
C GLU A 116 2.43 20.55 -2.05
N ALA A 117 2.90 19.40 -1.54
CA ALA A 117 2.41 18.09 -1.93
C ALA A 117 0.93 17.89 -1.55
N ILE A 118 0.52 18.33 -0.35
CA ILE A 118 -0.88 18.28 0.10
C ILE A 118 -1.75 19.13 -0.82
N ASP A 119 -1.36 20.38 -1.07
CA ASP A 119 -2.14 21.32 -1.87
C ASP A 119 -2.30 20.83 -3.31
N ASN A 120 -1.22 20.33 -3.92
CA ASN A 120 -1.27 19.75 -5.25
C ASN A 120 -2.15 18.50 -5.32
N SER A 121 -2.15 17.65 -4.28
CA SER A 121 -2.99 16.45 -4.21
C SER A 121 -4.48 16.83 -4.10
N LEU A 122 -4.82 17.78 -3.23
CA LEU A 122 -6.18 18.33 -3.09
C LEU A 122 -6.66 18.94 -4.42
N LEU A 123 -5.80 19.69 -5.12
CA LEU A 123 -6.11 20.27 -6.44
C LEU A 123 -6.37 19.21 -7.52
N ARG A 124 -5.58 18.13 -7.58
CA ARG A 124 -5.78 17.05 -8.57
C ARG A 124 -7.06 16.27 -8.30
N VAL A 125 -7.30 15.91 -7.04
CA VAL A 125 -8.52 15.17 -6.65
C VAL A 125 -9.77 16.08 -6.73
N LYS A 126 -9.60 17.39 -6.50
CA LYS A 126 -10.66 18.39 -6.29
C LYS A 126 -11.58 18.04 -5.12
N THR A 127 -10.97 17.91 -3.95
CA THR A 127 -11.63 17.75 -2.65
C THR A 127 -11.01 18.74 -1.67
N ASP A 128 -11.73 19.13 -0.62
CA ASP A 128 -11.24 20.09 0.38
C ASP A 128 -10.38 19.43 1.45
N TYR A 129 -10.52 18.11 1.63
CA TYR A 129 -9.76 17.35 2.61
C TYR A 129 -9.42 15.93 2.16
N ILE A 130 -8.34 15.38 2.75
CA ILE A 130 -7.90 13.99 2.65
C ILE A 130 -8.12 13.29 4.00
N ASP A 131 -8.65 12.07 4.01
CA ASP A 131 -8.92 11.37 5.28
C ASP A 131 -7.65 10.87 5.94
N LEU A 132 -6.73 10.29 5.16
CA LEU A 132 -5.44 9.80 5.63
C LEU A 132 -4.32 10.32 4.74
N TYR A 133 -3.42 11.14 5.27
CA TYR A 133 -2.24 11.58 4.54
C TYR A 133 -1.01 10.84 5.05
N GLN A 134 -0.21 10.30 4.12
CA GLN A 134 0.90 9.43 4.47
C GLN A 134 2.24 9.98 3.97
N ILE A 135 3.27 9.83 4.78
CA ILE A 135 4.64 9.91 4.27
C ILE A 135 4.92 8.61 3.49
N HIS A 136 5.19 8.70 2.18
CA HIS A 136 5.29 7.54 1.30
C HIS A 136 6.55 6.70 1.57
N TRP A 137 7.67 7.36 1.88
CA TRP A 137 8.86 6.74 2.43
C TRP A 137 9.64 7.73 3.29
N PRO A 138 10.46 7.25 4.24
CA PRO A 138 11.16 8.13 5.16
C PRO A 138 12.07 9.15 4.46
N ASP A 139 12.22 10.32 5.10
CA ASP A 139 13.22 11.30 4.68
C ASP A 139 14.65 10.75 4.79
N ARG A 140 14.92 10.10 5.93
CA ARG A 140 16.21 9.48 6.24
C ARG A 140 16.48 8.23 5.41
N TYR A 141 17.74 7.84 5.34
CA TYR A 141 18.14 6.55 4.81
C TYR A 141 17.51 5.40 5.63
N VAL A 142 16.84 4.50 4.91
CA VAL A 142 16.43 3.18 5.38
C VAL A 142 16.63 2.17 4.23
N PRO A 143 16.94 0.90 4.53
CA PRO A 143 16.92 -0.14 3.50
C PRO A 143 15.49 -0.28 2.96
N MET A 144 15.34 -0.24 1.64
CA MET A 144 14.04 -0.27 0.97
C MET A 144 14.10 -1.08 -0.33
N PHE A 145 12.93 -1.46 -0.84
CA PHE A 145 12.74 -1.98 -2.20
C PHE A 145 13.63 -3.20 -2.54
N GLY A 146 13.74 -4.14 -1.61
CA GLY A 146 14.54 -5.37 -1.74
C GLY A 146 15.80 -5.39 -0.87
N GLU A 147 16.19 -4.25 -0.31
CA GLU A 147 17.27 -4.18 0.68
C GLU A 147 16.72 -4.48 2.10
N THR A 148 17.47 -5.22 2.90
CA THR A 148 17.12 -5.56 4.30
C THR A 148 18.07 -4.95 5.32
N ASP A 149 19.33 -4.74 4.94
CA ASP A 149 20.39 -4.43 5.87
C ASP A 149 20.57 -2.91 6.01
N TYR A 150 20.43 -2.41 7.24
CA TYR A 150 20.72 -1.02 7.54
C TYR A 150 22.24 -0.79 7.58
N ASP A 151 22.72 0.12 6.74
CA ASP A 151 24.11 0.57 6.72
C ASP A 151 24.21 2.03 7.22
N PRO A 152 24.78 2.27 8.42
CA PRO A 152 24.92 3.63 8.94
C PRO A 152 25.83 4.53 8.10
N LEU A 153 26.68 3.97 7.23
CA LEU A 153 27.56 4.74 6.34
C LEU A 153 26.82 5.38 5.17
N ARG A 154 25.59 4.92 4.87
CA ARG A 154 24.71 5.51 3.84
C ARG A 154 23.83 6.63 4.39
N ASN A 155 23.97 6.97 5.67
CA ASN A 155 23.20 8.03 6.28
C ASN A 155 23.54 9.41 5.67
N TYR A 156 22.53 10.26 5.57
CA TYR A 156 22.66 11.63 5.08
C TYR A 156 21.86 12.59 5.97
N ALA A 157 22.10 13.89 5.82
CA ALA A 157 21.34 14.91 6.53
C ALA A 157 19.87 14.81 6.14
N SER A 158 19.00 14.55 7.12
CA SER A 158 17.57 14.36 6.92
C SER A 158 16.78 15.34 7.76
N ILE A 159 15.55 15.61 7.32
CA ILE A 159 14.59 16.41 8.07
C ILE A 159 14.19 15.67 9.34
N SER A 160 14.17 16.38 10.46
CA SER A 160 13.81 15.81 11.76
C SER A 160 12.37 15.28 11.77
N PHE A 161 12.09 14.32 12.66
CA PHE A 161 10.72 13.82 12.87
C PHE A 161 9.79 14.95 13.35
N GLU A 162 10.32 15.87 14.16
CA GLU A 162 9.65 17.07 14.67
C GLU A 162 9.19 17.98 13.55
N GLU A 163 10.08 18.32 12.62
CA GLU A 163 9.73 19.23 11.52
C GLU A 163 8.73 18.60 10.55
N GLN A 164 8.91 17.32 10.22
CA GLN A 164 7.93 16.57 9.40
C GLN A 164 6.55 16.58 10.06
N LEU A 165 6.49 16.32 11.36
CA LEU A 165 5.24 16.26 12.10
C LEU A 165 4.61 17.64 12.32
N ASP A 166 5.41 18.70 12.47
CA ASP A 166 4.92 20.09 12.51
C ASP A 166 4.16 20.47 11.23
N ALA A 167 4.69 20.07 10.07
CA ALA A 167 4.04 20.35 8.80
C ALA A 167 2.69 19.62 8.67
N LEU A 168 2.64 18.36 9.08
CA LEU A 168 1.42 17.54 9.04
C LEU A 168 0.38 18.03 10.06
N GLU A 169 0.79 18.42 11.27
CA GLU A 169 -0.09 18.98 12.29
C GLU A 169 -0.73 20.30 11.82
N ARG A 170 0.05 21.20 11.21
CA ARG A 170 -0.50 22.42 10.58
C ARG A 170 -1.54 22.11 9.50
N ALA A 171 -1.36 21.03 8.75
CA ALA A 171 -2.33 20.61 7.74
C ALA A 171 -3.61 20.02 8.36
N ILE A 172 -3.52 19.36 9.53
CA ILE A 172 -4.70 18.96 10.33
C ILE A 172 -5.43 20.20 10.82
N ASP A 173 -4.72 21.16 11.43
CA ASP A 173 -5.32 22.40 11.94
C ASP A 173 -6.00 23.22 10.84
N ALA A 174 -5.42 23.20 9.63
CA ALA A 174 -6.01 23.82 8.44
C ALA A 174 -7.18 23.03 7.83
N GLY A 175 -7.53 21.85 8.36
CA GLY A 175 -8.61 20.99 7.87
C GLY A 175 -8.31 20.28 6.54
N LYS A 176 -7.07 20.33 6.05
CA LYS A 176 -6.65 19.75 4.77
C LYS A 176 -6.49 18.23 4.84
N ILE A 177 -6.08 17.72 6.00
CA ILE A 177 -5.95 16.28 6.27
C ILE A 177 -6.61 15.94 7.61
N ARG A 178 -7.15 14.72 7.76
CA ARG A 178 -7.78 14.29 9.03
C ARG A 178 -6.87 13.45 9.91
N TYR A 179 -6.11 12.52 9.31
CA TYR A 179 -5.21 11.61 10.02
C TYR A 179 -3.87 11.46 9.31
N ILE A 180 -2.85 11.04 10.07
CA ILE A 180 -1.50 10.82 9.59
C ILE A 180 -1.18 9.33 9.58
N GLY A 181 -0.62 8.86 8.47
CA GLY A 181 0.02 7.55 8.37
C GLY A 181 1.47 7.65 7.91
N LEU A 182 2.18 6.54 8.02
CA LEU A 182 3.54 6.37 7.51
C LEU A 182 3.53 5.25 6.46
N SER A 183 4.57 5.15 5.64
CA SER A 183 4.73 4.08 4.66
C SER A 183 6.20 3.75 4.48
N ASN A 184 6.48 2.48 4.23
CA ASN A 184 7.86 1.95 4.12
C ASN A 184 8.75 2.33 5.31
N GLU A 185 8.16 2.39 6.51
CA GLU A 185 8.88 2.73 7.73
C GLU A 185 9.45 1.49 8.42
N THR A 186 10.34 1.72 9.38
CA THR A 186 10.95 0.75 10.27
C THR A 186 10.43 0.94 11.70
N PRO A 187 10.63 -0.05 12.59
CA PRO A 187 10.26 0.06 14.00
C PRO A 187 10.83 1.33 14.66
N TYR A 188 12.08 1.68 14.35
CA TYR A 188 12.73 2.89 14.87
C TYR A 188 11.94 4.16 14.52
N GLY A 189 11.58 4.32 13.24
CA GLY A 189 10.90 5.52 12.78
C GLY A 189 9.50 5.66 13.34
N ILE A 190 8.73 4.57 13.39
CA ILE A 190 7.42 4.56 14.06
C ILE A 190 7.55 5.01 15.51
N MET A 191 8.47 4.42 16.27
CA MET A 191 8.64 4.75 17.69
C MET A 191 9.10 6.20 17.87
N LYS A 192 9.90 6.74 16.95
CA LYS A 192 10.32 8.15 16.96
C LYS A 192 9.18 9.11 16.66
N PHE A 193 8.39 8.86 15.62
CA PHE A 193 7.20 9.66 15.36
C PHE A 193 6.22 9.63 16.53
N GLN A 194 5.99 8.46 17.14
CA GLN A 194 5.13 8.38 18.34
C GLN A 194 5.72 9.09 19.55
N GLN A 195 7.04 9.01 19.75
CA GLN A 195 7.72 9.76 20.81
C GLN A 195 7.50 11.27 20.65
N VAL A 196 7.65 11.79 19.43
CA VAL A 196 7.46 13.21 19.11
C VAL A 196 5.98 13.60 19.18
N ALA A 197 5.06 12.78 18.69
CA ALA A 197 3.62 13.06 18.76
C ALA A 197 3.14 13.17 20.22
N LYS A 198 3.59 12.25 21.09
CA LYS A 198 3.25 12.23 22.52
C LYS A 198 3.83 13.41 23.31
N SER A 199 4.88 14.07 22.83
CA SER A 199 5.46 15.23 23.51
C SER A 199 4.74 16.54 23.21
N ARG A 200 3.82 16.54 22.22
CA ARG A 200 3.05 17.72 21.82
C ARG A 200 1.79 17.87 22.66
N ALA A 201 1.32 19.11 22.80
CA ALA A 201 0.02 19.39 23.38
C ALA A 201 -1.07 19.03 22.36
N GLY A 202 -1.83 17.96 22.61
CA GLY A 202 -2.91 17.53 21.72
C GLY A 202 -3.05 16.01 21.64
N ASN A 203 -3.96 15.55 20.79
CA ASN A 203 -4.18 14.12 20.50
C ASN A 203 -3.62 13.74 19.12
N LEU A 204 -2.50 14.34 18.71
CA LEU A 204 -1.86 14.01 17.44
C LEU A 204 -1.42 12.54 17.46
N GLN A 205 -1.85 11.76 16.46
CA GLN A 205 -1.61 10.32 16.41
C GLN A 205 -1.25 9.89 15.00
N ILE A 206 -0.18 9.09 14.92
CA ILE A 206 0.06 8.25 13.76
C ILE A 206 -0.87 7.04 13.89
N VAL A 207 -1.81 6.88 12.96
CA VAL A 207 -2.85 5.83 13.06
C VAL A 207 -2.53 4.59 12.25
N SER A 208 -1.63 4.71 11.27
CA SER A 208 -1.30 3.59 10.39
C SER A 208 0.14 3.61 9.88
N VAL A 209 0.63 2.43 9.54
CA VAL A 209 1.81 2.25 8.68
C VAL A 209 1.42 1.40 7.46
N GLN A 210 1.82 1.83 6.27
CA GLN A 210 1.61 1.12 5.01
C GLN A 210 2.90 0.43 4.57
N ASN A 211 3.07 -0.85 4.91
CA ASN A 211 4.25 -1.64 4.58
C ASN A 211 3.90 -2.86 3.70
N ALA A 212 4.89 -3.39 2.99
CA ALA A 212 4.74 -4.63 2.23
C ALA A 212 4.46 -5.77 3.21
N TYR A 213 3.39 -6.52 2.99
CA TYR A 213 3.11 -7.73 3.76
C TYR A 213 2.32 -8.72 2.91
N ASN A 214 2.89 -9.90 2.70
CA ASN A 214 2.30 -10.99 1.90
C ASN A 214 3.04 -12.30 2.18
N LEU A 215 2.61 -13.40 1.55
CA LEU A 215 3.21 -14.72 1.75
C LEU A 215 4.73 -14.79 1.42
N LEU A 216 5.26 -13.88 0.59
CA LEU A 216 6.67 -13.78 0.20
C LEU A 216 7.45 -12.68 0.96
N CYS A 217 6.78 -11.89 1.79
CA CYS A 217 7.36 -10.76 2.52
C CYS A 217 6.68 -10.65 3.88
N ARG A 218 7.33 -11.19 4.94
CA ARG A 218 6.78 -11.27 6.30
C ARG A 218 7.67 -10.60 7.34
N ASP A 219 8.54 -9.68 6.92
CA ASP A 219 9.43 -8.94 7.84
C ASP A 219 8.63 -8.12 8.85
N PHE A 220 7.39 -7.76 8.50
CA PHE A 220 6.45 -7.13 9.41
C PHE A 220 6.15 -7.98 10.66
N ASP A 221 6.12 -9.32 10.55
CA ASP A 221 5.81 -10.23 11.68
C ASP A 221 6.81 -10.12 12.84
N LEU A 222 7.97 -9.48 12.61
CA LEU A 222 9.03 -9.29 13.59
C LEU A 222 8.74 -8.05 14.48
N ALA A 223 9.76 -7.20 14.69
CA ALA A 223 9.67 -6.05 15.57
C ALA A 223 8.58 -5.04 15.17
N MET A 224 8.21 -4.97 13.89
CA MET A 224 7.20 -4.01 13.43
C MET A 224 5.81 -4.34 13.96
N ALA A 225 5.41 -5.61 13.95
CA ALA A 225 4.14 -6.06 14.51
C ALA A 225 4.04 -5.74 16.02
N GLU A 226 5.12 -5.95 16.78
CA GLU A 226 5.18 -5.60 18.20
C GLU A 226 5.02 -4.10 18.43
N CYS A 227 5.77 -3.26 17.71
CA CYS A 227 5.64 -1.80 17.80
C CYS A 227 4.22 -1.34 17.47
N CYS A 228 3.67 -1.82 16.36
CA CYS A 228 2.33 -1.44 15.90
C CYS A 228 1.24 -1.85 16.89
N HIS A 229 1.31 -3.08 17.43
CA HIS A 229 0.35 -3.55 18.42
C HIS A 229 0.37 -2.69 19.70
N ASN A 230 1.56 -2.43 20.26
CA ASN A 230 1.71 -1.67 21.51
C ASN A 230 1.34 -0.20 21.34
N GLU A 231 1.63 0.39 20.18
CA GLU A 231 1.34 1.79 19.88
C GLU A 231 -0.02 2.00 19.20
N ARG A 232 -0.83 0.95 19.07
CA ARG A 232 -2.17 0.98 18.43
C ARG A 232 -2.14 1.56 17.01
N ILE A 233 -1.10 1.25 16.27
CA ILE A 233 -0.94 1.62 14.86
C ILE A 233 -1.37 0.43 14.02
N SER A 234 -2.26 0.66 13.06
CA SER A 234 -2.70 -0.41 12.17
C SER A 234 -1.78 -0.57 10.96
N LEU A 235 -1.62 -1.81 10.49
CA LEU A 235 -0.98 -2.08 9.20
C LEU A 235 -1.99 -1.92 8.06
N LEU A 236 -1.59 -1.14 7.05
CA LEU A 236 -2.17 -1.14 5.71
C LEU A 236 -1.25 -1.98 4.81
N ALA A 237 -1.59 -3.24 4.59
CA ALA A 237 -0.70 -4.18 3.92
C ALA A 237 -0.72 -3.98 2.40
N TYR A 238 0.37 -3.51 1.80
CA TYR A 238 0.46 -3.33 0.35
C TYR A 238 1.13 -4.50 -0.36
N SER A 239 0.90 -4.59 -1.68
CA SER A 239 1.37 -5.67 -2.55
C SER A 239 1.03 -7.07 -2.01
N PRO A 240 -0.23 -7.33 -1.60
CA PRO A 240 -0.63 -8.62 -1.02
C PRO A 240 -0.44 -9.80 -1.97
N LEU A 241 -0.38 -9.53 -3.29
CA LEU A 241 -0.18 -10.52 -4.35
C LEU A 241 1.23 -10.50 -4.95
N ALA A 242 2.18 -9.76 -4.38
CA ALA A 242 3.55 -9.66 -4.87
C ALA A 242 3.62 -9.36 -6.39
N MET A 243 3.03 -8.24 -6.82
CA MET A 243 2.87 -7.87 -8.24
C MET A 243 2.16 -8.92 -9.12
N GLY A 244 1.32 -9.74 -8.50
CA GLY A 244 0.55 -10.80 -9.16
C GLY A 244 1.22 -12.17 -9.15
N ILE A 245 2.43 -12.31 -8.59
CA ILE A 245 3.11 -13.61 -8.49
C ILE A 245 2.23 -14.65 -7.77
N LEU A 246 1.62 -14.25 -6.66
CA LEU A 246 0.78 -15.14 -5.84
C LEU A 246 -0.57 -15.50 -6.47
N SER A 247 -0.90 -14.95 -7.64
CA SER A 247 -2.05 -15.42 -8.44
C SER A 247 -1.75 -16.67 -9.27
N GLY A 248 -0.47 -17.04 -9.41
CA GLY A 248 -0.04 -18.15 -10.26
C GLY A 248 0.14 -17.77 -11.74
N LYS A 249 -0.27 -16.57 -12.17
CA LYS A 249 -0.34 -16.22 -13.61
C LYS A 249 1.00 -16.32 -14.37
N TYR A 250 2.14 -16.10 -13.70
CA TYR A 250 3.46 -16.16 -14.34
C TYR A 250 4.05 -17.58 -14.41
N PHE A 251 3.34 -18.59 -13.90
CA PHE A 251 3.77 -19.99 -13.89
C PHE A 251 3.10 -20.82 -14.99
N ALA A 252 2.27 -20.20 -15.84
CA ALA A 252 1.75 -20.84 -17.04
C ALA A 252 2.90 -21.20 -18.01
N GLU A 253 2.71 -22.23 -18.83
CA GLU A 253 3.75 -22.71 -19.76
C GLU A 253 4.22 -21.64 -20.75
N ASP A 254 3.34 -20.70 -21.11
CA ASP A 254 3.61 -19.57 -21.99
C ASP A 254 4.19 -18.33 -21.26
N GLY A 255 4.42 -18.42 -19.94
CA GLY A 255 4.89 -17.32 -19.10
C GLY A 255 3.80 -16.34 -18.66
N GLY A 256 2.54 -16.64 -18.96
CA GLY A 256 1.38 -15.86 -18.54
C GLY A 256 1.05 -14.67 -19.45
N PRO A 257 0.02 -13.89 -19.11
CA PRO A 257 -0.48 -12.80 -19.95
C PRO A 257 0.58 -11.74 -20.26
N SER A 258 0.67 -11.28 -21.50
CA SER A 258 1.62 -10.23 -21.92
C SER A 258 1.32 -8.87 -21.29
N ASP A 259 0.07 -8.63 -20.90
CA ASP A 259 -0.38 -7.41 -20.21
C ASP A 259 -0.23 -7.49 -18.68
N ALA A 260 0.27 -8.62 -18.13
CA ALA A 260 0.60 -8.73 -16.72
C ALA A 260 1.79 -7.82 -16.37
N ARG A 261 1.79 -7.22 -15.17
CA ARG A 261 2.71 -6.14 -14.79
C ARG A 261 4.19 -6.46 -15.05
N LEU A 262 4.68 -7.62 -14.60
CA LEU A 262 6.10 -8.00 -14.76
C LEU A 262 6.46 -8.32 -16.22
N ASN A 263 5.48 -8.75 -17.03
CA ASN A 263 5.69 -9.02 -18.46
C ASN A 263 5.67 -7.71 -19.26
N LEU A 264 4.67 -6.86 -19.00
CA LEU A 264 4.48 -5.58 -19.67
C LEU A 264 5.66 -4.63 -19.42
N PHE A 265 6.15 -4.53 -18.18
CA PHE A 265 7.20 -3.59 -17.79
C PHE A 265 8.59 -4.20 -17.63
N LYS A 266 8.81 -5.39 -18.18
CA LYS A 266 10.10 -6.08 -18.11
C LYS A 266 11.27 -5.17 -18.49
N GLY A 267 12.23 -5.00 -17.59
CA GLY A 267 13.41 -4.13 -17.72
C GLY A 267 13.14 -2.63 -17.58
N ARG A 268 11.90 -2.23 -17.30
CA ARG A 268 11.44 -0.82 -17.21
C ARG A 268 10.86 -0.46 -15.85
N TYR A 269 10.77 -1.41 -14.91
CA TYR A 269 10.31 -1.17 -13.54
C TYR A 269 11.26 -1.76 -12.51
N ARG A 270 12.45 -1.15 -12.39
CA ARG A 270 13.59 -1.73 -11.66
C ARG A 270 13.30 -1.96 -10.19
N GLU A 271 12.56 -1.07 -9.54
CA GLU A 271 12.17 -1.16 -8.12
C GLU A 271 11.20 -2.31 -7.87
N GLY A 272 10.30 -2.56 -8.82
CA GLY A 272 9.39 -3.71 -8.75
C GLY A 272 10.12 -5.03 -8.98
N GLU A 273 11.01 -5.04 -9.98
CA GLU A 273 11.78 -6.20 -10.38
C GLU A 273 12.88 -6.56 -9.37
N SER A 274 13.46 -5.60 -8.66
CA SER A 274 14.47 -5.87 -7.62
C SER A 274 13.87 -6.69 -6.48
N ARG A 275 12.67 -6.33 -6.04
CA ARG A 275 11.94 -7.02 -4.96
C ARG A 275 11.30 -8.33 -5.42
N TYR A 276 10.63 -8.32 -6.56
CA TYR A 276 9.81 -9.46 -7.04
C TYR A 276 10.44 -10.17 -8.24
N ASN A 277 11.67 -10.64 -8.06
CA ASN A 277 12.42 -11.35 -9.10
C ASN A 277 12.22 -12.86 -9.04
N LEU A 278 11.49 -13.45 -10.01
CA LEU A 278 11.34 -14.91 -10.10
C LEU A 278 12.62 -15.67 -10.52
N SER A 279 13.69 -14.96 -10.88
CA SER A 279 15.03 -15.56 -11.04
C SER A 279 15.66 -15.92 -9.69
N ASN A 280 15.16 -15.33 -8.58
CA ASN A 280 15.49 -15.78 -7.24
C ASN A 280 14.79 -17.12 -6.98
N SER A 281 15.57 -18.17 -6.83
CA SER A 281 15.07 -19.54 -6.62
C SER A 281 14.18 -19.65 -5.37
N ASN A 282 14.50 -18.93 -4.29
CA ASN A 282 13.68 -18.94 -3.08
C ASN A 282 12.31 -18.33 -3.32
N ALA A 283 12.24 -17.19 -4.02
CA ALA A 283 10.97 -16.56 -4.38
C ALA A 283 10.13 -17.47 -5.29
N LEU A 284 10.76 -18.08 -6.29
CA LEU A 284 10.14 -19.02 -7.21
C LEU A 284 9.55 -20.24 -6.50
N TYR A 285 10.35 -20.92 -5.67
CA TYR A 285 9.92 -22.14 -4.97
C TYR A 285 8.91 -21.85 -3.86
N ALA A 286 9.05 -20.73 -3.14
CA ALA A 286 8.06 -20.31 -2.15
C ALA A 286 6.71 -20.06 -2.81
N ALA A 287 6.67 -19.28 -3.90
CA ALA A 287 5.44 -18.99 -4.63
C ALA A 287 4.77 -20.29 -5.12
N LYS A 288 5.51 -21.20 -5.77
CA LYS A 288 4.98 -22.51 -6.19
C LYS A 288 4.42 -23.32 -5.01
N SER A 289 5.11 -23.35 -3.88
CA SER A 289 4.64 -24.07 -2.69
C SER A 289 3.32 -23.52 -2.16
N TYR A 290 3.12 -22.20 -2.20
CA TYR A 290 1.84 -21.60 -1.82
C TYR A 290 0.72 -21.89 -2.83
N LEU A 291 1.03 -21.95 -4.13
CA LEU A 291 0.06 -22.38 -5.16
C LEU A 291 -0.35 -23.84 -4.97
N GLU A 292 0.58 -24.73 -4.61
CA GLU A 292 0.28 -26.13 -4.29
C GLU A 292 -0.61 -26.28 -3.05
N ILE A 293 -0.43 -25.41 -2.05
CA ILE A 293 -1.34 -25.34 -0.88
C ILE A 293 -2.73 -24.89 -1.35
N ALA A 294 -2.82 -23.83 -2.16
CA ALA A 294 -4.08 -23.33 -2.68
C ALA A 294 -4.86 -24.43 -3.42
N ASP A 295 -4.18 -25.15 -4.32
CA ASP A 295 -4.75 -26.27 -5.09
C ASP A 295 -5.24 -27.41 -4.18
N ARG A 296 -4.41 -27.87 -3.24
CA ARG A 296 -4.75 -28.99 -2.34
C ARG A 296 -6.01 -28.74 -1.50
N TYR A 297 -6.24 -27.50 -1.08
CA TYR A 297 -7.39 -27.12 -0.27
C TYR A 297 -8.55 -26.54 -1.11
N GLY A 298 -8.43 -26.51 -2.44
CA GLY A 298 -9.48 -25.99 -3.34
C GLY A 298 -9.76 -24.49 -3.14
N ILE A 299 -8.75 -23.71 -2.74
CA ILE A 299 -8.86 -22.26 -2.53
C ILE A 299 -8.21 -21.56 -3.72
N HIS A 300 -8.87 -20.55 -4.27
CA HIS A 300 -8.25 -19.74 -5.33
C HIS A 300 -6.97 -19.05 -4.81
N PRO A 301 -5.83 -19.08 -5.54
CA PRO A 301 -4.56 -18.54 -5.04
C PRO A 301 -4.61 -17.08 -4.57
N VAL A 302 -5.35 -16.23 -5.28
CA VAL A 302 -5.58 -14.83 -4.90
C VAL A 302 -6.31 -14.75 -3.57
N SER A 303 -7.36 -15.54 -3.39
CA SER A 303 -8.16 -15.55 -2.17
C SER A 303 -7.36 -16.10 -0.97
N LEU A 304 -6.53 -17.13 -1.18
CA LEU A 304 -5.60 -17.63 -0.15
C LEU A 304 -4.63 -16.54 0.31
N ALA A 305 -3.97 -15.86 -0.63
CA ALA A 305 -2.97 -14.83 -0.33
C ALA A 305 -3.58 -13.62 0.38
N ILE A 306 -4.75 -13.13 -0.08
CA ILE A 306 -5.44 -12.00 0.55
C ILE A 306 -5.95 -12.40 1.94
N ALA A 307 -6.57 -13.59 2.09
CA ALA A 307 -7.07 -14.06 3.39
C ALA A 307 -5.94 -14.26 4.41
N PHE A 308 -4.76 -14.67 3.96
CA PHE A 308 -3.58 -14.77 4.83
C PHE A 308 -3.21 -13.40 5.42
N VAL A 309 -3.16 -12.36 4.58
CA VAL A 309 -2.86 -10.98 5.00
C VAL A 309 -3.95 -10.47 5.96
N MET A 310 -5.23 -10.64 5.60
CA MET A 310 -6.37 -10.21 6.41
C MET A 310 -6.42 -10.86 7.80
N ARG A 311 -5.85 -12.05 7.97
CA ARG A 311 -5.84 -12.78 9.25
C ARG A 311 -4.96 -12.11 10.31
N HIS A 312 -3.95 -11.34 9.91
CA HIS A 312 -3.00 -10.79 10.86
C HIS A 312 -3.70 -9.76 11.79
N PRO A 313 -3.64 -9.89 13.13
CA PRO A 313 -4.45 -9.08 14.05
C PRO A 313 -4.24 -7.57 13.99
N VAL A 314 -3.08 -7.14 13.49
CA VAL A 314 -2.70 -5.71 13.36
C VAL A 314 -3.06 -5.14 11.98
N VAL A 315 -3.48 -5.97 11.01
CA VAL A 315 -3.89 -5.50 9.68
C VAL A 315 -5.29 -4.91 9.77
N ALA A 316 -5.42 -3.61 9.51
CA ALA A 316 -6.72 -2.97 9.35
C ALA A 316 -7.28 -3.19 7.94
N SER A 317 -6.44 -3.03 6.91
CA SER A 317 -6.88 -3.15 5.53
C SER A 317 -5.78 -3.68 4.61
N VAL A 318 -6.19 -4.42 3.59
CA VAL A 318 -5.32 -4.96 2.54
C VAL A 318 -5.38 -4.06 1.31
N VAL A 319 -4.29 -3.39 0.98
CA VAL A 319 -4.17 -2.50 -0.19
C VAL A 319 -3.89 -3.34 -1.43
N PHE A 320 -4.95 -3.78 -2.10
CA PHE A 320 -4.87 -4.57 -3.31
C PHE A 320 -4.90 -3.68 -4.56
N GLY A 321 -4.41 -4.19 -5.69
CA GLY A 321 -4.51 -3.53 -6.99
C GLY A 321 -5.16 -4.46 -8.00
N ALA A 322 -5.84 -3.88 -8.98
CA ALA A 322 -6.46 -4.61 -10.08
C ALA A 322 -6.33 -3.81 -11.38
N THR A 323 -6.14 -4.53 -12.49
CA THR A 323 -6.15 -3.95 -13.84
C THR A 323 -7.40 -4.34 -14.62
N LYS A 324 -8.18 -5.33 -14.14
CA LYS A 324 -9.40 -5.82 -14.77
C LYS A 324 -10.47 -6.02 -13.70
N VAL A 325 -11.73 -5.72 -14.03
CA VAL A 325 -12.86 -5.80 -13.09
C VAL A 325 -13.02 -7.20 -12.48
N TRP A 326 -12.80 -8.27 -13.26
CA TRP A 326 -12.94 -9.65 -12.77
C TRP A 326 -11.91 -10.01 -11.67
N GLN A 327 -10.76 -9.34 -11.61
CA GLN A 327 -9.77 -9.59 -10.55
C GLN A 327 -10.30 -9.18 -9.17
N LEU A 328 -11.27 -8.26 -9.10
CA LEU A 328 -11.88 -7.86 -7.83
C LEU A 328 -12.70 -9.00 -7.24
N GLU A 329 -13.32 -9.84 -8.06
CA GLU A 329 -14.16 -10.94 -7.57
C GLU A 329 -13.32 -11.95 -6.79
N GLU A 330 -12.14 -12.29 -7.31
CA GLU A 330 -11.17 -13.16 -6.65
C GLU A 330 -10.67 -12.57 -5.30
N VAL A 331 -10.50 -11.25 -5.23
CA VAL A 331 -10.12 -10.53 -4.00
C VAL A 331 -11.27 -10.49 -3.00
N LEU A 332 -12.50 -10.22 -3.45
CA LEU A 332 -13.70 -10.18 -2.60
C LEU A 332 -14.01 -11.55 -2.00
N ASP A 333 -13.79 -12.62 -2.75
CA ASP A 333 -13.97 -13.99 -2.25
C ASP A 333 -13.01 -14.34 -1.10
N ALA A 334 -11.90 -13.61 -0.94
CA ALA A 334 -10.98 -13.79 0.17
C ALA A 334 -11.64 -13.58 1.54
N CYS A 335 -12.60 -12.67 1.70
CA CYS A 335 -13.25 -12.49 3.01
C CYS A 335 -14.26 -13.61 3.35
N LYS A 336 -14.43 -14.61 2.47
CA LYS A 336 -15.17 -15.85 2.75
C LYS A 336 -14.25 -17.02 3.08
N VAL A 337 -12.93 -16.88 2.88
CA VAL A 337 -11.96 -17.94 3.10
C VAL A 337 -11.68 -18.09 4.60
N ASN A 338 -11.87 -19.31 5.11
CA ASN A 338 -11.45 -19.68 6.45
C ASN A 338 -10.12 -20.45 6.39
N LEU A 339 -9.03 -19.81 6.83
CA LEU A 339 -7.73 -20.46 6.93
C LEU A 339 -7.64 -21.29 8.22
N THR A 340 -7.87 -22.60 8.10
CA THR A 340 -7.81 -23.53 9.23
C THR A 340 -6.40 -23.62 9.82
N PRO A 341 -6.24 -24.06 11.08
CA PRO A 341 -4.93 -24.27 11.69
C PRO A 341 -3.99 -25.15 10.86
N GLU A 342 -4.52 -26.14 10.14
CA GLU A 342 -3.77 -27.02 9.25
C GLU A 342 -3.18 -26.24 8.07
N ILE A 343 -3.99 -25.44 7.37
CA ILE A 343 -3.55 -24.59 6.24
C ILE A 343 -2.47 -23.61 6.72
N ILE A 344 -2.68 -22.96 7.87
CA ILE A 344 -1.70 -22.03 8.44
C ILE A 344 -0.40 -22.74 8.80
N THR A 345 -0.47 -23.96 9.32
CA THR A 345 0.73 -24.77 9.62
C THR A 345 1.52 -25.06 8.33
N GLU A 346 0.84 -25.36 7.23
CA GLU A 346 1.52 -25.55 5.94
C GLU A 346 2.14 -24.27 5.38
N ILE A 347 1.41 -23.16 5.42
CA ILE A 347 1.93 -21.84 5.04
C ILE A 347 3.20 -21.52 5.85
N ASN A 348 3.18 -21.75 7.16
CA ASN A 348 4.32 -21.51 8.03
C ASN A 348 5.51 -22.45 7.76
N LYS A 349 5.28 -23.69 7.31
CA LYS A 349 6.36 -24.58 6.87
C LYS A 349 7.07 -24.04 5.63
N VAL A 350 6.32 -23.48 4.67
CA VAL A 350 6.90 -22.83 3.48
C VAL A 350 7.72 -21.61 3.91
N HIS A 351 7.18 -20.75 4.77
CA HIS A 351 7.90 -19.57 5.25
C HIS A 351 9.16 -19.92 6.04
N ALA A 352 9.13 -20.97 6.88
CA ALA A 352 10.32 -21.43 7.60
C ALA A 352 11.44 -21.92 6.66
N ARG A 353 11.07 -22.48 5.50
CA ARG A 353 12.02 -22.91 4.47
C ARG A 353 12.53 -21.74 3.61
N PHE A 354 11.65 -20.77 3.36
CA PHE A 354 11.93 -19.59 2.53
C PHE A 354 11.49 -18.33 3.29
N PRO A 355 12.29 -17.85 4.26
CA PRO A 355 11.94 -16.68 5.05
C PRO A 355 12.04 -15.43 4.19
N SER A 356 10.92 -14.69 4.07
CA SER A 356 10.78 -13.41 3.35
C SER A 356 11.65 -13.29 2.08
N PRO A 357 11.45 -14.11 1.04
CA PRO A 357 12.30 -14.08 -0.15
C PRO A 357 12.16 -12.80 -1.00
N CYS A 358 11.19 -11.93 -0.70
CA CYS A 358 10.90 -10.68 -1.41
C CYS A 358 10.70 -9.49 -0.43
N PRO A 359 11.72 -9.07 0.35
CA PRO A 359 11.61 -8.00 1.34
C PRO A 359 11.33 -6.60 0.74
#